data_AF-A0A5N7ZE66-F1
#
_entry.id   AF-A0A5N7ZE66-F1
#
_cell.length_a   1.000
_cell.length_b   1.000
_cell.length_c   1.000
_cell.angle_alpha   90.00
_cell.angle_beta   90.00
_cell.angle_gamma   90.00
#
_symmetry.space_group_name_H-M   'P 1'
#
loop_
_entity.id
_entity.type
_entity.pdbx_description
1 polymer ?
#
loop_
_entity_poly.entity_id
_entity_poly.type
_entity_poly.pdbx_seq_one_letter_code
_entity_poly.pdbx_strand_id
1 'polypeptide(L)'
;MKRFPVSLSAKLQSRTAVNALRQLPEQKKGVDFSSNDYLGFARSELLFQKAAAMLSQQHNTHNGATGSRLLSGNHTFYAETEDR
;
A
#
# COMPACT_ATOMS: atom_id res chain seq x y z
N MET A 1 3.35 -29.69 14.63
CA MET A 1 3.76 -28.30 14.36
C MET A 1 5.20 -28.29 13.90
N LYS A 2 5.54 -27.59 12.81
CA LYS A 2 6.95 -27.43 12.38
C LYS A 2 7.66 -26.48 13.36
N ARG A 3 8.86 -26.83 13.82
CA ARG A 3 9.68 -25.98 14.68
C ARG A 3 10.15 -24.75 13.89
N PHE A 4 10.05 -23.56 14.49
CA PHE A 4 10.52 -22.34 13.85
C PHE A 4 12.05 -22.40 13.62
N PRO A 5 12.58 -21.99 12.45
CA PRO A 5 14.00 -22.13 12.13
C PRO A 5 14.92 -21.37 13.11
N VAL A 6 15.97 -22.05 13.60
CA VAL A 6 16.93 -21.48 14.57
C VAL A 6 17.63 -20.23 14.04
N SER A 7 17.97 -20.22 12.74
CA SER A 7 18.60 -19.07 12.07
C SER A 7 17.72 -17.82 12.07
N LEU A 8 16.39 -17.99 11.99
CA LEU A 8 15.44 -16.89 12.07
C LEU A 8 15.26 -16.42 13.51
N SER A 9 15.21 -17.35 14.49
CA SER A 9 15.17 -16.99 15.91
C SER A 9 16.36 -16.14 16.33
N ALA A 10 17.58 -16.52 15.89
CA ALA A 10 18.80 -15.78 16.21
C ALA A 10 18.78 -14.35 15.63
N LYS A 11 18.27 -14.18 14.40
CA LYS A 11 18.10 -12.85 13.78
C LYS A 11 17.09 -11.98 14.55
N LEU A 12 15.97 -12.57 15.00
CA LEU A 12 14.99 -11.84 15.81
C LEU A 12 15.59 -11.40 17.15
N GLN A 13 16.31 -12.28 17.84
CA GLN A 13 17.00 -11.95 19.09
C GLN A 13 18.03 -10.81 18.91
N SER A 14 18.81 -10.84 17.82
CA SER A 14 19.74 -9.75 17.49
C SER A 14 19.01 -8.41 17.32
N ARG A 15 17.84 -8.38 16.66
CA ARG A 15 17.03 -7.16 16.52
C ARG A 15 16.47 -6.68 17.86
N THR A 16 16.03 -7.60 18.72
CA THR A 16 15.57 -7.25 20.08
C THR A 16 16.72 -6.66 20.92
N ALA A 17 17.90 -7.29 20.89
CA ALA A 17 19.06 -6.86 21.67
C ALA A 17 19.53 -5.44 21.35
N VAL A 18 19.31 -4.97 20.11
CA VAL A 18 19.66 -3.61 19.67
C VAL A 18 18.45 -2.67 19.54
N ASN A 19 17.29 -3.03 20.10
CA ASN A 19 16.05 -2.25 20.02
C ASN A 19 15.59 -1.89 18.59
N ALA A 20 15.95 -2.72 17.59
CA ALA A 20 15.58 -2.55 16.19
C ALA A 20 14.45 -3.49 15.74
N LEU A 21 13.88 -4.26 16.67
CA LEU A 21 12.70 -5.08 16.38
C LEU A 21 11.48 -4.17 16.22
N ARG A 22 10.99 -4.05 14.98
CA ARG A 22 9.80 -3.26 14.67
C ARG A 22 8.55 -4.00 15.09
N GLN A 23 7.61 -3.26 15.63
CA GLN A 23 6.26 -3.71 15.92
C GLN A 23 5.28 -2.72 15.27
N LEU A 24 4.15 -3.23 14.79
CA LEU A 24 3.09 -2.38 14.29
C LEU A 24 2.41 -1.72 15.51
N PRO A 25 2.45 -0.38 15.65
CA PRO A 25 1.77 0.27 16.76
C PRO A 25 0.26 0.14 16.59
N GLU A 26 -0.45 0.09 17.71
CA GLU A 26 -1.90 0.28 17.68
C GLU A 26 -2.24 1.69 17.19
N GLN A 27 -3.37 1.82 16.52
CA GLN A 27 -3.84 3.10 16.04
C GLN A 27 -4.14 4.02 17.23
N LYS A 28 -3.38 5.11 17.35
CA LYS A 28 -3.57 6.11 18.41
C LYS A 28 -4.60 7.16 17.96
N LYS A 29 -5.40 7.64 18.90
CA LYS A 29 -6.21 8.85 18.72
C LYS A 29 -5.29 10.08 18.79
N GLY A 30 -5.44 11.03 17.88
CA GLY A 30 -4.66 12.27 17.88
C GLY A 30 -4.34 12.80 16.47
N VAL A 31 -3.49 13.82 16.42
CA VAL A 31 -2.96 14.37 15.16
C VAL A 31 -1.78 13.52 14.69
N ASP A 32 -1.77 13.17 13.40
CA ASP A 32 -0.71 12.38 12.77
C ASP A 32 0.41 13.30 12.26
N PHE A 33 1.60 13.18 12.85
CA PHE A 33 2.82 13.91 12.47
C PHE A 33 3.82 13.05 11.68
N SER A 34 3.45 11.81 11.36
CA SER A 34 4.33 10.81 10.74
C SER A 34 3.90 10.39 9.33
N SER A 35 2.69 10.77 8.91
CA SER A 35 2.21 10.54 7.56
C SER A 35 3.10 11.22 6.51
N ASN A 36 3.31 10.51 5.39
CA ASN A 36 3.94 11.07 4.20
C ASN A 36 2.93 11.76 3.27
N ASP A 37 1.64 11.81 3.63
CA ASP A 37 0.61 12.55 2.89
C ASP A 37 0.65 14.05 3.24
N TYR A 38 1.70 14.73 2.78
CA TYR A 38 1.96 16.14 3.10
C TYR A 38 0.86 17.10 2.62
N LEU A 39 0.14 16.73 1.55
CA LEU A 39 -0.90 17.56 0.93
C LEU A 39 -2.31 17.14 1.35
N GLY A 40 -2.45 16.11 2.17
CA GLY A 40 -3.76 15.61 2.62
C GLY A 40 -4.58 14.95 1.50
N PHE A 41 -3.95 14.51 0.41
CA PHE A 41 -4.64 13.93 -0.74
C PHE A 41 -5.29 12.59 -0.42
N ALA A 42 -4.79 11.83 0.56
CA ALA A 42 -5.42 10.59 0.99
C ALA A 42 -6.81 10.81 1.61
N ARG A 43 -7.14 12.04 2.03
CA ARG A 43 -8.45 12.43 2.58
C ARG A 43 -9.25 13.34 1.65
N SER A 44 -8.74 13.61 0.44
CA SER A 44 -9.39 14.51 -0.50
C SER A 44 -10.63 13.87 -1.10
N GLU A 45 -11.81 14.35 -0.69
CA GLU A 45 -13.09 13.90 -1.23
C GLU A 45 -13.18 14.15 -2.74
N LEU A 46 -12.65 15.28 -3.22
CA LEU A 46 -12.61 15.60 -4.65
C LEU A 46 -11.84 14.54 -5.45
N LEU A 47 -10.67 14.10 -4.95
CA LEU A 47 -9.88 13.06 -5.63
C LEU A 47 -10.59 11.71 -5.59
N PHE A 48 -11.20 11.37 -4.45
CA PHE A 48 -11.99 10.15 -4.31
C PHE A 48 -13.13 10.09 -5.34
N GLN A 49 -13.92 11.17 -5.44
CA GLN A 49 -15.05 11.25 -6.38
C GLN A 49 -14.57 11.19 -7.84
N LYS A 50 -13.50 11.92 -8.19
CA LYS A 50 -12.94 11.90 -9.55
C LYS A 50 -12.43 10.51 -9.95
N ALA A 51 -11.69 9.84 -9.06
CA ALA A 51 -11.19 8.49 -9.32
C ALA A 51 -12.34 7.49 -9.53
N ALA A 52 -13.39 7.57 -8.69
CA ALA A 52 -14.58 6.73 -8.83
C ALA A 52 -15.33 6.97 -10.15
N ALA A 53 -15.46 8.23 -10.57
CA ALA A 53 -16.09 8.59 -11.84
C ALA A 53 -15.29 8.07 -13.04
N MET A 54 -13.96 8.21 -13.03
CA MET A 54 -13.08 7.72 -14.11
C MET A 54 -13.21 6.20 -14.30
N LEU A 55 -13.21 5.43 -13.21
CA LEU A 55 -13.38 3.98 -13.26
C LEU A 55 -14.77 3.59 -13.80
N SER A 56 -15.80 4.30 -13.36
CA SER A 56 -17.19 4.06 -13.79
C SER A 56 -17.39 4.33 -15.28
N GLN A 57 -16.76 5.38 -15.84
CA GLN A 57 -16.84 5.71 -17.25
C GLN A 57 -16.22 4.65 -18.17
N GLN A 58 -15.21 3.91 -17.70
CA GLN A 58 -14.61 2.81 -18.46
C GLN A 58 -15.30 1.45 -18.23
N HIS A 59 -16.47 1.44 -17.58
CA HIS A 59 -17.19 0.23 -17.14
C HIS A 59 -16.29 -0.75 -16.37
N ASN A 60 -15.23 -0.24 -15.75
CA ASN A 60 -14.26 -1.07 -15.04
C ASN A 60 -14.62 -1.10 -13.55
N THR A 61 -15.33 -2.16 -13.16
CA THR A 61 -15.72 -2.42 -11.76
C THR A 61 -14.73 -3.34 -11.04
N HIS A 62 -13.60 -3.69 -11.68
CA HIS A 62 -12.60 -4.57 -11.07
C HIS A 62 -11.72 -3.81 -10.09
N ASN A 63 -11.54 -4.35 -8.89
CA ASN A 63 -10.71 -3.76 -7.84
C ASN A 63 -9.19 -3.83 -8.13
N GLY A 64 -8.77 -4.49 -9.20
CA GLY A 64 -7.37 -4.62 -9.57
C GLY A 64 -7.20 -5.24 -10.96
N ALA A 65 -5.97 -5.20 -11.46
CA ALA A 65 -5.65 -5.61 -12.83
C ALA A 65 -5.64 -7.13 -13.07
N THR A 66 -5.70 -7.94 -12.00
CA THR A 66 -5.72 -9.43 -11.98
C THR A 66 -4.61 -10.16 -12.75
N GLY A 67 -3.67 -9.45 -13.36
CA GLY A 67 -2.52 -10.00 -14.08
C GLY A 67 -1.33 -9.04 -14.11
N SER A 68 -0.22 -9.49 -14.70
CA SER A 68 0.95 -8.65 -14.90
C SER A 68 0.77 -7.69 -16.08
N ARG A 69 1.54 -6.60 -16.09
CA ARG A 69 1.54 -5.60 -17.17
C ARG A 69 1.82 -6.19 -18.56
N LEU A 70 2.57 -7.28 -18.66
CA LEU A 70 2.88 -7.90 -19.95
C LEU A 70 1.77 -8.80 -20.48
N LEU A 71 0.96 -9.41 -19.60
CA LEU A 71 0.04 -10.49 -19.98
C LEU A 71 -1.39 -10.01 -20.15
N SER A 72 -2.00 -9.52 -19.05
CA SER A 72 -3.44 -9.19 -19.03
C SER A 72 -3.78 -8.03 -18.10
N GLY A 73 -2.82 -7.57 -17.30
CA GLY A 73 -3.04 -6.51 -16.33
C GLY A 73 -2.54 -5.15 -16.79
N ASN A 74 -2.59 -4.83 -18.09
CA ASN A 74 -2.17 -3.52 -18.60
C ASN A 74 -3.38 -2.61 -18.83
N HIS A 75 -3.86 -1.98 -17.76
CA HIS A 75 -4.99 -1.05 -17.85
C HIS A 75 -4.59 0.24 -18.58
N THR A 76 -5.54 0.85 -19.31
CA THR A 76 -5.33 2.06 -20.11
C THR A 76 -4.78 3.22 -19.29
N PHE A 77 -5.32 3.43 -18.06
CA PHE A 77 -4.83 4.45 -17.14
C PHE A 77 -3.35 4.34 -16.77
N TYR A 78 -2.70 3.18 -16.92
CA TYR A 78 -1.26 3.09 -16.64
C TYR A 78 -0.45 3.86 -17.67
N ALA A 79 -0.75 3.72 -18.95
CA ALA A 79 -0.09 4.50 -20.00
C ALA A 79 -0.40 5.99 -19.81
N GLU A 80 -1.67 6.35 -19.62
CA GLU A 80 -2.08 7.75 -19.42
C GLU A 80 -1.38 8.42 -18.22
N THR A 81 -1.09 7.67 -17.15
CA THR A 81 -0.40 8.18 -15.96
C THR A 81 1.12 8.22 -16.13
N GLU A 82 1.68 7.34 -16.96
CA GLU A 82 3.13 7.23 -17.21
C GLU A 82 3.60 8.22 -18.29
N ASP A 83 2.70 8.58 -19.22
CA ASP A 83 2.95 9.56 -20.27
C ASP A 83 3.16 10.96 -19.66
N ARG A 84 4.24 11.64 -20.09
CA ARG A 84 4.65 12.98 -19.63
C ARG A 84 4.35 14.05 -20.65
#